data_AF-A0A9D5D326-F1
#
_entry.id   AF-A0A9D5D326-F1
#
_cell.length_a   1.000
_cell.length_b   1.000
_cell.length_c   1.000
_cell.angle_alpha   90.00
_cell.angle_beta   90.00
_cell.angle_gamma   90.00
#
_symmetry.space_group_name_H-M   'P 1'
#
loop_
_entity.id
_entity.type
_entity.pdbx_description
1 polymer ?
#
loop_
_entity_poly.entity_id
_entity_poly.type
_entity_poly.pdbx_seq_one_letter_code
_entity_poly.pdbx_strand_id
1 'polypeptide(L)'
;MDSLLRPLSSSHLCFSSSVSRGCAIHGHCSILRAYKENKGGSIQRLKGCLVNPGTKHIYQNTAHHRRSLRCIPLNPSSGHPLESEPERYESKSVWKSTLTSLNALYKFSRPHTVIGTALGIISVSLLAVEDISDFSPLFVTGLMEAVVAALFMNVYIVGLNQLFDIEIDKVNKPYLPLASGEYSVKTGITIVLLSAIMSFGIGWVVGSWPLFWALFISFVLGTAYSINVPLLRWKRFAVVAAICILAVRAVIVQLAFFLHMQTFVFRRPAIFSRPLIFATAFMSFFSVVIALFKDIPDIDGDRIFGIRSFTVRLGQQRVFWICIYLLEMAYAVAMVIGGSSSCLWSKCITVLGHGVLASVLWNHARSLDLKSKAAITSFYMFIWKLFYAEYFLIPLVR
;
A
#
# COMPACT_ATOMS: atom_id res chain seq x y z
N MET A 1 31.16 -32.67 41.64
CA MET A 1 29.88 -33.40 41.85
C MET A 1 29.23 -33.49 40.49
N ASP A 2 29.41 -34.66 39.91
CA ASP A 2 29.30 -34.95 38.49
C ASP A 2 27.87 -35.13 37.98
N SER A 3 27.82 -35.00 36.67
CA SER A 3 26.77 -35.18 35.68
C SER A 3 25.93 -36.46 35.73
N LEU A 4 24.70 -36.31 35.19
CA LEU A 4 23.97 -37.26 34.32
C LEU A 4 23.62 -38.66 34.85
N LEU A 5 22.33 -39.04 34.75
CA LEU A 5 21.82 -40.29 34.12
C LEU A 5 20.28 -40.40 34.27
N ARG A 6 19.56 -40.39 33.14
CA ARG A 6 18.31 -41.17 32.91
C ARG A 6 18.75 -42.59 32.49
N PRO A 7 17.99 -43.70 32.68
CA PRO A 7 16.60 -43.85 32.19
C PRO A 7 15.69 -44.81 33.00
N LEU A 8 14.40 -44.85 32.68
CA LEU A 8 13.54 -46.01 33.01
C LEU A 8 12.70 -46.38 31.80
N SER A 9 12.74 -47.67 31.50
CA SER A 9 12.20 -48.37 30.33
C SER A 9 11.13 -49.36 30.80
N SER A 10 10.00 -49.34 30.09
CA SER A 10 9.00 -50.39 29.78
C SER A 10 8.79 -51.63 30.68
N SER A 11 7.50 -51.93 30.92
CA SER A 11 6.80 -53.24 30.79
C SER A 11 5.45 -53.11 31.51
N HIS A 12 4.31 -53.73 31.21
CA HIS A 12 3.72 -54.59 30.18
C HIS A 12 2.21 -54.62 30.53
N LEU A 13 1.29 -54.74 29.56
CA LEU A 13 0.06 -55.55 29.70
C LEU A 13 -0.72 -55.61 28.37
N CYS A 14 -1.39 -56.76 28.20
CA CYS A 14 -1.72 -57.43 26.95
C CYS A 14 -3.19 -57.29 26.51
N PHE A 15 -3.39 -57.48 25.20
CA PHE A 15 -4.51 -58.10 24.46
C PHE A 15 -5.97 -57.60 24.60
N SER A 16 -6.58 -57.22 23.47
CA SER A 16 -7.53 -58.10 22.76
C SER A 16 -7.95 -57.52 21.39
N SER A 17 -8.11 -58.43 20.43
CA SER A 17 -8.48 -58.25 19.03
C SER A 17 -9.98 -58.41 18.79
N SER A 18 -10.56 -57.64 17.87
CA SER A 18 -11.74 -58.09 17.10
C SER A 18 -11.78 -57.45 15.71
N VAL A 19 -11.73 -58.32 14.71
CA VAL A 19 -11.96 -58.07 13.28
C VAL A 19 -13.47 -57.98 13.01
N SER A 20 -13.93 -57.04 12.17
CA SER A 20 -14.99 -57.35 11.19
C SER A 20 -15.04 -56.36 10.03
N ARG A 21 -15.58 -56.86 8.92
CA ARG A 21 -15.41 -56.47 7.51
C ARG A 21 -16.30 -55.32 7.03
N GLY A 22 -15.75 -54.53 6.10
CA GLY A 22 -16.35 -54.22 4.78
C GLY A 22 -17.48 -53.19 4.67
N CYS A 23 -17.23 -52.08 3.95
CA CYS A 23 -17.82 -51.83 2.64
C CYS A 23 -17.15 -50.62 1.96
N ALA A 24 -16.81 -50.77 0.69
CA ALA A 24 -16.19 -49.75 -0.16
C ALA A 24 -17.25 -48.82 -0.76
N ILE A 25 -16.97 -47.51 -0.83
CA ILE A 25 -17.49 -46.62 -1.89
C ILE A 25 -16.38 -45.63 -2.29
N HIS A 26 -16.14 -45.62 -3.61
CA HIS A 26 -15.19 -44.80 -4.36
C HIS A 26 -15.47 -43.29 -4.26
N GLY A 27 -14.39 -42.50 -4.34
CA GLY A 27 -14.45 -41.05 -4.55
C GLY A 27 -13.07 -40.44 -4.86
N HIS A 28 -12.35 -40.97 -5.85
CA HIS A 28 -11.16 -40.31 -6.40
C HIS A 28 -11.59 -39.26 -7.43
N CYS A 29 -11.48 -37.97 -7.10
CA CYS A 29 -11.60 -36.88 -8.07
C CYS A 29 -10.20 -36.37 -8.43
N SER A 30 -9.61 -36.99 -9.46
CA SER A 30 -8.35 -36.57 -10.06
C SER A 30 -8.64 -35.44 -11.05
N ILE A 31 -8.21 -34.21 -10.72
CA ILE A 31 -8.29 -33.07 -11.63
C ILE A 31 -7.24 -33.27 -12.75
N LEU A 32 -7.71 -33.69 -13.93
CA LEU A 32 -6.93 -33.73 -15.16
C LEU A 32 -6.64 -32.30 -15.64
N ARG A 33 -5.37 -31.93 -15.55
CA ARG A 33 -4.78 -30.71 -16.12
C ARG A 33 -4.43 -31.02 -17.59
N ALA A 34 -5.32 -30.70 -18.52
CA ALA A 34 -5.04 -30.80 -19.96
C ALA A 34 -4.35 -29.53 -20.46
N TYR A 35 -3.04 -29.63 -20.67
CA TYR A 35 -2.22 -28.70 -21.43
C TYR A 35 -2.47 -28.98 -22.92
N LYS A 36 -2.95 -28.00 -23.69
CA LYS A 36 -3.10 -28.14 -25.15
C LYS A 36 -2.31 -27.05 -25.84
N GLU A 37 -1.10 -27.42 -26.27
CA GLU A 37 -0.43 -26.78 -27.39
C GLU A 37 -1.25 -27.04 -28.66
N ASN A 38 -1.46 -26.04 -29.51
CA ASN A 38 -1.47 -26.31 -30.94
C ASN A 38 -1.00 -25.10 -31.75
N LYS A 39 0.01 -25.36 -32.58
CA LYS A 39 0.45 -24.54 -33.70
C LYS A 39 -0.58 -24.60 -34.83
N GLY A 40 -0.48 -23.63 -35.74
CA GLY A 40 -1.45 -23.30 -36.78
C GLY A 40 -1.72 -24.34 -37.87
N GLY A 41 -2.67 -23.99 -38.74
CA GLY A 41 -3.05 -24.75 -39.92
C GLY A 41 -4.44 -24.34 -40.41
N SER A 42 -4.49 -23.81 -41.63
CA SER A 42 -5.60 -23.11 -42.27
C SER A 42 -6.61 -24.03 -42.98
N ILE A 43 -7.79 -23.46 -43.33
CA ILE A 43 -8.75 -23.88 -44.40
C ILE A 43 -9.62 -25.11 -43.99
N GLN A 44 -10.96 -25.11 -44.04
CA GLN A 44 -11.84 -24.93 -45.21
C GLN A 44 -13.33 -24.78 -44.78
N ARG A 45 -14.12 -24.12 -45.64
CA ARG A 45 -15.58 -23.94 -45.56
C ARG A 45 -16.35 -25.26 -45.59
N LEU A 46 -17.49 -25.32 -44.89
CA LEU A 46 -18.69 -26.02 -45.37
C LEU A 46 -19.98 -25.35 -44.85
N LYS A 47 -20.80 -24.89 -45.79
CA LYS A 47 -22.22 -24.57 -45.62
C LYS A 47 -23.03 -25.85 -45.85
N GLY A 48 -24.10 -26.04 -45.10
CA GLY A 48 -25.14 -27.04 -45.39
C GLY A 48 -26.42 -26.74 -44.62
N CYS A 49 -27.45 -26.28 -45.35
CA CYS A 49 -28.82 -26.07 -44.87
C CYS A 49 -29.54 -27.40 -44.61
N LEU A 50 -30.47 -27.40 -43.65
CA LEU A 50 -31.68 -28.23 -43.69
C LEU A 50 -32.82 -27.50 -42.94
N VAL A 51 -34.03 -27.67 -43.45
CA VAL A 51 -35.17 -26.75 -43.38
C VAL A 51 -36.41 -27.44 -42.79
N ASN A 52 -37.16 -26.70 -41.94
CA ASN A 52 -38.63 -26.70 -41.67
C ASN A 52 -39.33 -27.77 -40.78
N PRO A 53 -40.60 -27.54 -40.35
CA PRO A 53 -41.33 -26.27 -40.06
C PRO A 53 -42.31 -26.29 -38.85
N GLY A 54 -42.87 -25.12 -38.49
CA GLY A 54 -44.18 -24.93 -37.83
C GLY A 54 -44.17 -23.75 -36.84
N THR A 55 -44.81 -22.59 -37.06
CA THR A 55 -46.28 -22.38 -37.05
C THR A 55 -46.61 -20.95 -37.58
N LYS A 56 -47.78 -20.81 -38.23
CA LYS A 56 -48.34 -19.61 -38.89
C LYS A 56 -48.82 -18.53 -37.90
N HIS A 57 -48.82 -17.24 -38.29
CA HIS A 57 -50.05 -16.43 -38.53
C HIS A 57 -49.78 -14.93 -38.87
N ILE A 58 -50.40 -14.48 -39.98
CA ILE A 58 -51.09 -13.19 -40.27
C ILE A 58 -50.30 -11.94 -40.75
N TYR A 59 -50.38 -11.75 -42.08
CA TYR A 59 -50.72 -10.55 -42.90
C TYR A 59 -50.36 -9.11 -42.48
N GLN A 60 -49.60 -8.40 -43.33
CA GLN A 60 -50.09 -7.25 -44.13
C GLN A 60 -49.15 -6.81 -45.29
N ASN A 61 -49.67 -7.02 -46.50
CA ASN A 61 -49.58 -6.34 -47.81
C ASN A 61 -48.55 -5.23 -48.18
N THR A 62 -47.82 -5.52 -49.29
CA THR A 62 -47.55 -4.71 -50.54
C THR A 62 -46.86 -3.33 -50.46
N ALA A 63 -45.94 -2.91 -51.35
CA ALA A 63 -45.69 -3.24 -52.76
C ALA A 63 -44.26 -2.92 -53.25
N HIS A 64 -43.91 -3.60 -54.34
CA HIS A 64 -42.79 -3.50 -55.29
C HIS A 64 -42.19 -2.12 -55.64
N HIS A 65 -40.86 -2.05 -55.85
CA HIS A 65 -40.29 -2.06 -57.21
C HIS A 65 -38.76 -2.31 -57.24
N ARG A 66 -38.34 -3.08 -58.23
CA ARG A 66 -36.97 -3.52 -58.54
C ARG A 66 -36.50 -2.69 -59.73
N ARG A 67 -35.33 -2.05 -59.68
CA ARG A 67 -34.58 -1.69 -60.90
C ARG A 67 -33.08 -1.53 -60.61
N SER A 68 -32.34 -2.52 -61.09
CA SER A 68 -30.92 -2.45 -61.45
C SER A 68 -30.73 -1.40 -62.54
N LEU A 69 -29.64 -0.61 -62.51
CA LEU A 69 -28.84 -0.25 -63.69
C LEU A 69 -27.59 0.59 -63.35
N ARG A 70 -26.45 0.06 -63.85
CA ARG A 70 -25.29 0.71 -64.46
C ARG A 70 -24.36 1.62 -63.65
N CYS A 71 -23.12 1.13 -63.52
CA CYS A 71 -21.90 1.92 -63.48
C CYS A 71 -21.72 2.72 -64.79
N ILE A 72 -21.34 3.99 -64.67
CA ILE A 72 -20.71 4.80 -65.71
C ILE A 72 -19.44 5.42 -65.07
N PRO A 73 -18.27 5.35 -65.73
CA PRO A 73 -17.02 5.88 -65.19
C PRO A 73 -16.83 7.34 -65.61
N LEU A 74 -16.45 8.21 -64.68
CA LEU A 74 -15.93 9.55 -64.97
C LEU A 74 -14.91 9.94 -63.89
N ASN A 75 -13.67 10.18 -64.32
CA ASN A 75 -12.70 11.08 -63.70
C ASN A 75 -12.24 12.01 -64.85
N PRO A 76 -11.68 13.23 -64.65
CA PRO A 76 -11.01 13.71 -63.44
C PRO A 76 -11.27 15.20 -63.07
N SER A 77 -10.60 15.64 -62.00
CA SER A 77 -9.97 16.96 -61.78
C SER A 77 -10.51 17.91 -60.70
N SER A 78 -9.55 18.61 -60.06
CA SER A 78 -9.58 19.60 -58.97
C SER A 78 -9.85 19.02 -57.57
N GLY A 79 -8.99 19.10 -56.55
CA GLY A 79 -7.86 19.98 -56.30
C GLY A 79 -8.10 20.66 -54.95
N HIS A 80 -7.59 20.09 -53.85
CA HIS A 80 -7.19 20.83 -52.65
C HIS A 80 -6.21 19.98 -51.81
N PRO A 81 -5.20 20.60 -51.16
CA PRO A 81 -4.08 19.91 -50.58
C PRO A 81 -4.45 19.16 -49.29
N LEU A 82 -3.81 18.01 -49.06
CA LEU A 82 -3.67 17.44 -47.73
C LEU A 82 -3.00 18.48 -46.82
N GLU A 83 -3.78 19.17 -45.99
CA GLU A 83 -3.27 19.77 -44.77
C GLU A 83 -2.97 18.63 -43.79
N SER A 84 -1.69 18.38 -43.61
CA SER A 84 -1.16 17.53 -42.58
C SER A 84 -1.43 18.17 -41.20
N GLU A 85 -2.45 17.71 -40.48
CA GLU A 85 -2.50 17.79 -39.00
C GLU A 85 -2.12 16.45 -38.33
N PRO A 86 -0.88 15.92 -38.49
CA PRO A 86 -0.40 14.85 -37.61
C PRO A 86 0.02 15.40 -36.24
N GLU A 87 0.58 16.62 -36.16
CA GLU A 87 1.21 17.11 -34.92
C GLU A 87 0.21 17.38 -33.78
N ARG A 88 -0.99 17.90 -34.09
CA ARG A 88 -2.00 18.22 -33.06
C ARG A 88 -2.70 16.97 -32.52
N TYR A 89 -2.86 15.93 -33.35
CA TYR A 89 -3.43 14.64 -32.93
C TYR A 89 -2.40 13.81 -32.16
N GLU A 90 -1.15 13.74 -32.63
CA GLU A 90 -0.05 13.05 -31.95
C GLU A 90 0.27 13.69 -30.60
N SER A 91 0.37 15.02 -30.52
CA SER A 91 0.56 15.76 -29.26
C SER A 91 -0.50 15.41 -28.22
N LYS A 92 -1.79 15.48 -28.57
CA LYS A 92 -2.90 15.14 -27.66
C LYS A 92 -2.84 13.67 -27.21
N SER A 93 -2.39 12.76 -28.08
CA SER A 93 -2.24 11.34 -27.77
C SER A 93 -1.08 11.05 -26.82
N VAL A 94 0.07 11.71 -27.00
CA VAL A 94 1.25 11.59 -26.14
C VAL A 94 0.95 12.15 -24.75
N TRP A 95 0.35 13.34 -24.67
CA TRP A 95 -0.07 13.92 -23.40
C TRP A 95 -1.03 13.03 -22.62
N LYS A 96 -2.01 12.43 -23.30
CA LYS A 96 -2.96 11.51 -22.69
C LYS A 96 -2.29 10.22 -22.19
N SER A 97 -1.34 9.68 -22.97
CA SER A 97 -0.55 8.50 -22.58
C SER A 97 0.34 8.77 -21.36
N THR A 98 1.02 9.92 -21.35
CA THR A 98 1.85 10.37 -20.22
C THR A 98 1.00 10.58 -18.97
N LEU A 99 -0.15 11.25 -19.08
CA LEU A 99 -1.05 11.47 -17.95
C LEU A 99 -1.59 10.15 -17.38
N THR A 100 -1.91 9.19 -18.25
CA THR A 100 -2.35 7.85 -17.82
C THR A 100 -1.24 7.11 -17.07
N SER A 101 -0.01 7.18 -17.59
CA SER A 101 1.16 6.57 -16.95
C SER A 101 1.49 7.20 -15.59
N LEU A 102 1.37 8.52 -15.48
CA LEU A 102 1.56 9.26 -14.23
C LEU A 102 0.46 8.93 -13.21
N ASN A 103 -0.79 8.81 -13.65
CA ASN A 103 -1.89 8.41 -12.78
C ASN A 103 -1.72 6.96 -12.28
N ALA A 104 -1.25 6.07 -13.13
CA ALA A 104 -0.90 4.71 -12.74
C ALA A 104 0.23 4.70 -11.69
N LEU A 105 1.27 5.51 -11.90
CA LEU A 105 2.39 5.62 -10.95
C LEU A 105 1.94 6.24 -9.61
N TYR A 106 1.05 7.22 -9.66
CA TYR A 106 0.43 7.84 -8.49
C TYR A 106 -0.35 6.80 -7.68
N LYS A 107 -1.18 5.97 -8.31
CA LYS A 107 -1.88 4.87 -7.64
C LYS A 107 -0.90 3.82 -7.09
N PHE A 108 0.13 3.48 -7.87
CA PHE A 108 1.16 2.49 -7.51
C PHE A 108 1.95 2.93 -6.27
N SER A 109 2.28 4.21 -6.14
CA SER A 109 3.09 4.74 -5.04
C SER A 109 2.34 4.85 -3.70
N ARG A 110 1.03 4.57 -3.68
CA ARG A 110 0.15 4.73 -2.50
C ARG A 110 0.28 6.14 -1.91
N PRO A 111 -0.44 7.13 -2.47
CA PRO A 111 -0.20 8.56 -2.18
C PRO A 111 -0.23 8.90 -0.69
N HIS A 112 -1.07 8.23 0.08
CA HIS A 112 -1.17 8.45 1.51
C HIS A 112 0.13 8.12 2.26
N THR A 113 0.84 7.04 1.89
CA THR A 113 2.12 6.72 2.52
C THR A 113 3.23 7.67 2.09
N VAL A 114 3.21 8.14 0.83
CA VAL A 114 4.16 9.12 0.27
C VAL A 114 4.03 10.45 0.99
N ILE A 115 2.81 11.00 1.08
CA ILE A 115 2.52 12.25 1.78
C ILE A 115 2.95 12.14 3.25
N GLY A 116 2.57 11.04 3.92
CA GLY A 116 2.96 10.82 5.32
C GLY A 116 4.47 10.70 5.54
N THR A 117 5.22 10.13 4.59
CA THR A 117 6.70 10.12 4.66
C THR A 117 7.27 11.52 4.48
N ALA A 118 6.83 12.26 3.47
CA ALA A 118 7.35 13.60 3.19
C ALA A 118 7.08 14.54 4.37
N LEU A 119 5.84 14.60 4.86
CA LEU A 119 5.48 15.43 6.01
C LEU A 119 6.23 15.02 7.28
N GLY A 120 6.43 13.71 7.48
CA GLY A 120 7.18 13.22 8.63
C GLY A 120 8.63 13.67 8.63
N ILE A 121 9.31 13.52 7.49
CA ILE A 121 10.70 13.97 7.36
C ILE A 121 10.80 15.48 7.52
N ILE A 122 9.92 16.27 6.87
CA ILE A 122 9.88 17.72 7.02
C ILE A 122 9.69 18.12 8.50
N SER A 123 8.71 17.53 9.17
CA SER A 123 8.39 17.80 10.57
C SER A 123 9.58 17.52 11.48
N VAL A 124 10.20 16.34 11.32
CA VAL A 124 11.36 15.93 12.12
C VAL A 124 12.59 16.78 11.82
N SER A 125 12.79 17.18 10.56
CA SER A 125 13.87 18.08 10.19
C SER A 125 13.71 19.46 10.84
N LEU A 126 12.48 19.96 10.99
CA LEU A 126 12.20 21.20 11.72
C LEU A 126 12.50 21.08 13.22
N LEU A 127 12.45 19.88 13.81
CA LEU A 127 12.86 19.68 15.20
C LEU A 127 14.37 19.89 15.43
N ALA A 128 15.18 19.75 14.38
CA ALA A 128 16.63 19.98 14.43
C ALA A 128 17.01 21.46 14.26
N VAL A 129 16.04 22.33 13.93
CA VAL A 129 16.25 23.78 13.81
C VAL A 129 16.30 24.39 15.21
N GLU A 130 17.42 25.03 15.52
CA GLU A 130 17.64 25.71 16.80
C GLU A 130 17.44 27.24 16.65
N ASP A 131 17.89 27.81 15.51
CA ASP A 131 17.86 29.24 15.23
C ASP A 131 17.27 29.56 13.84
N ILE A 132 16.79 30.79 13.65
CA ILE A 132 16.24 31.25 12.35
C ILE A 132 17.30 31.19 11.24
N SER A 133 18.58 31.39 11.57
CA SER A 133 19.69 31.28 10.62
C SER A 133 19.88 29.86 10.05
N ASP A 134 19.32 28.84 10.70
CA ASP A 134 19.38 27.47 10.19
C ASP A 134 18.57 27.29 8.90
N PHE A 135 17.57 28.17 8.65
CA PHE A 135 16.85 28.24 7.37
C PHE A 135 17.75 28.79 6.27
N SER A 136 18.63 27.92 5.79
CA SER A 136 19.68 28.19 4.82
C SER A 136 19.50 27.31 3.57
N PRO A 137 20.18 27.61 2.46
CA PRO A 137 20.23 26.71 1.30
C PRO A 137 20.71 25.30 1.68
N LEU A 138 21.61 25.18 2.67
CA LEU A 138 22.10 23.92 3.19
C LEU A 138 20.98 23.08 3.84
N PHE A 139 20.13 23.71 4.65
CA PHE A 139 18.95 23.06 5.24
C PHE A 139 18.01 22.54 4.16
N VAL A 140 17.70 23.38 3.16
CA VAL A 140 16.80 23.00 2.06
C VAL A 140 17.39 21.83 1.26
N THR A 141 18.68 21.88 0.93
CA THR A 141 19.36 20.80 0.20
C THR A 141 19.33 19.49 1.00
N GLY A 142 19.75 19.49 2.26
CA GLY A 142 19.75 18.28 3.09
C GLY A 142 18.35 17.71 3.31
N LEU A 143 17.35 18.57 3.52
CA LEU A 143 15.96 18.15 3.60
C LEU A 143 15.48 17.48 2.30
N MET A 144 15.78 18.09 1.14
CA MET A 144 15.36 17.56 -0.15
C MET A 144 16.06 16.23 -0.48
N GLU A 145 17.35 16.12 -0.21
CA GLU A 145 18.11 14.86 -0.33
C GLU A 145 17.45 13.74 0.47
N ALA A 146 17.14 14.01 1.73
CA ALA A 146 16.52 13.04 2.62
C ALA A 146 15.09 12.66 2.18
N VAL A 147 14.25 13.64 1.81
CA VAL A 147 12.88 13.41 1.32
C VAL A 147 12.91 12.59 0.03
N VAL A 148 13.68 12.99 -0.98
CA VAL A 148 13.70 12.31 -2.28
C VAL A 148 14.19 10.87 -2.13
N ALA A 149 15.28 10.65 -1.38
CA ALA A 149 15.79 9.30 -1.14
C ALA A 149 14.76 8.40 -0.44
N ALA A 150 14.06 8.94 0.56
CA ALA A 150 13.04 8.21 1.30
C ALA A 150 11.76 7.96 0.48
N LEU A 151 11.38 8.86 -0.41
CA LEU A 151 10.23 8.67 -1.30
C LEU A 151 10.48 7.52 -2.29
N PHE A 152 11.69 7.43 -2.86
CA PHE A 152 12.07 6.27 -3.65
C PHE A 152 12.03 4.97 -2.83
N MET A 153 12.51 4.99 -1.59
CA MET A 153 12.40 3.82 -0.71
C MET A 153 10.94 3.46 -0.39
N ASN A 154 10.06 4.45 -0.23
CA ASN A 154 8.63 4.22 -0.01
C ASN A 154 8.00 3.53 -1.22
N VAL A 155 8.28 4.02 -2.45
CA VAL A 155 7.84 3.38 -3.70
C VAL A 155 8.35 1.94 -3.80
N TYR A 156 9.61 1.69 -3.45
CA TYR A 156 10.15 0.34 -3.36
C TYR A 156 9.32 -0.55 -2.41
N ILE A 157 9.09 -0.11 -1.18
CA ILE A 157 8.38 -0.89 -0.15
C ILE A 157 6.93 -1.20 -0.57
N VAL A 158 6.18 -0.19 -0.99
CA VAL A 158 4.76 -0.38 -1.36
C VAL A 158 4.60 -1.10 -2.69
N GLY A 159 5.54 -0.92 -3.62
CA GLY A 159 5.56 -1.61 -4.90
C GLY A 159 5.93 -3.09 -4.74
N LEU A 160 6.93 -3.39 -3.92
CA LEU A 160 7.30 -4.76 -3.57
C LEU A 160 6.14 -5.48 -2.88
N ASN A 161 5.45 -4.80 -1.96
CA ASN A 161 4.26 -5.34 -1.33
C ASN A 161 3.20 -5.74 -2.37
N GLN A 162 2.89 -4.85 -3.32
CA GLN A 162 1.92 -5.14 -4.39
C GLN A 162 2.33 -6.31 -5.29
N LEU A 163 3.61 -6.42 -5.67
CA LEU A 163 4.11 -7.53 -6.49
C LEU A 163 3.85 -8.91 -5.86
N PHE A 164 3.96 -9.01 -4.54
CA PHE A 164 3.78 -10.26 -3.80
C PHE A 164 2.35 -10.48 -3.29
N ASP A 165 1.46 -9.52 -3.52
CA ASP A 165 0.08 -9.50 -3.04
C ASP A 165 -0.95 -9.30 -4.15
N ILE A 166 -0.59 -9.45 -5.43
CA ILE A 166 -1.49 -9.23 -6.58
C ILE A 166 -2.85 -9.91 -6.39
N GLU A 167 -2.88 -11.19 -6.04
CA GLU A 167 -4.13 -11.94 -5.86
C GLU A 167 -4.92 -11.51 -4.60
N ILE A 168 -4.23 -11.03 -3.56
CA ILE A 168 -4.87 -10.49 -2.34
C ILE A 168 -5.48 -9.12 -2.65
N ASP A 169 -4.71 -8.26 -3.33
CA ASP A 169 -5.11 -6.91 -3.68
C ASP A 169 -6.22 -6.91 -4.76
N LYS A 170 -6.38 -7.95 -5.57
CA LYS A 170 -7.59 -8.12 -6.42
C LYS A 170 -8.89 -8.15 -5.60
N VAL A 171 -8.84 -8.66 -4.37
CA VAL A 171 -9.98 -8.69 -3.45
C VAL A 171 -10.08 -7.40 -2.64
N ASN A 172 -8.95 -6.96 -2.08
CA ASN A 172 -8.95 -5.85 -1.12
C ASN A 172 -8.88 -4.47 -1.78
N LYS A 173 -8.11 -4.34 -2.86
CA LYS A 173 -7.75 -3.08 -3.51
C LYS A 173 -7.71 -3.23 -5.04
N PRO A 174 -8.83 -3.60 -5.69
CA PRO A 174 -8.86 -3.95 -7.11
C PRO A 174 -8.47 -2.80 -8.05
N TYR A 175 -8.46 -1.56 -7.55
CA TYR A 175 -8.06 -0.36 -8.29
C TYR A 175 -6.54 -0.17 -8.39
N LEU A 176 -5.72 -0.95 -7.65
CA LEU A 176 -4.27 -0.83 -7.71
C LEU A 176 -3.71 -1.32 -9.05
N PRO A 177 -2.68 -0.67 -9.62
CA PRO A 177 -2.27 -0.92 -11.01
C PRO A 177 -1.88 -2.38 -11.32
N LEU A 178 -1.24 -3.09 -10.39
CA LEU A 178 -0.90 -4.50 -10.58
C LEU A 178 -2.11 -5.43 -10.41
N ALA A 179 -3.04 -5.11 -9.51
CA ALA A 179 -4.24 -5.91 -9.27
C ALA A 179 -5.27 -5.74 -10.40
N SER A 180 -5.41 -4.51 -10.93
CA SER A 180 -6.30 -4.17 -12.04
C SER A 180 -5.78 -4.63 -13.41
N GLY A 181 -4.48 -4.94 -13.51
CA GLY A 181 -3.82 -5.27 -14.77
C GLY A 181 -3.39 -4.06 -15.60
N GLU A 182 -3.53 -2.84 -15.08
CA GLU A 182 -3.02 -1.61 -15.71
C GLU A 182 -1.49 -1.63 -15.85
N TYR A 183 -0.80 -2.26 -14.89
CA TYR A 183 0.62 -2.57 -14.96
C TYR A 183 0.87 -4.06 -15.17
N SER A 184 1.82 -4.37 -16.06
CA SER A 184 2.39 -5.71 -16.12
C SER A 184 3.29 -5.98 -14.90
N VAL A 185 3.44 -7.25 -14.53
CA VAL A 185 4.38 -7.66 -13.47
C VAL A 185 5.81 -7.18 -13.78
N LYS A 186 6.23 -7.23 -15.05
CA LYS A 186 7.54 -6.73 -15.50
C LYS A 186 7.69 -5.24 -15.20
N THR A 187 6.68 -4.43 -15.51
CA THR A 187 6.66 -2.99 -15.21
C THR A 187 6.79 -2.74 -13.71
N GLY A 188 6.03 -3.47 -12.89
CA GLY A 188 6.11 -3.38 -11.43
C GLY A 188 7.51 -3.70 -10.89
N ILE A 189 8.14 -4.79 -11.38
CA ILE A 189 9.51 -5.16 -11.02
C ILE A 189 10.49 -4.06 -11.40
N THR A 190 10.40 -3.53 -12.62
CA THR A 190 11.27 -2.44 -13.08
C THR A 190 11.15 -1.19 -12.19
N ILE A 191 9.93 -0.75 -11.87
CA ILE A 191 9.72 0.42 -10.99
C ILE A 191 10.32 0.17 -9.60
N VAL A 192 10.08 -1.01 -9.02
CA VAL A 192 10.60 -1.36 -7.69
C VAL A 192 12.12 -1.38 -7.67
N LEU A 193 12.76 -2.03 -8.66
CA LEU A 193 14.23 -2.09 -8.76
C LEU A 193 14.84 -0.71 -8.98
N LEU A 194 14.31 0.09 -9.91
CA LEU A 194 14.79 1.44 -10.15
C LEU A 194 14.63 2.33 -8.91
N SER A 195 13.52 2.20 -8.20
CA SER A 195 13.29 2.96 -6.96
C SER A 195 14.31 2.58 -5.88
N ALA A 196 14.64 1.29 -5.71
CA ALA A 196 15.69 0.88 -4.79
C ALA A 196 17.06 1.45 -5.18
N ILE A 197 17.43 1.34 -6.47
CA ILE A 197 18.71 1.85 -6.99
C ILE A 197 18.81 3.36 -6.79
N MET A 198 17.77 4.12 -7.13
CA MET A 198 17.75 5.57 -6.95
C MET A 198 17.83 5.97 -5.48
N SER A 199 17.10 5.26 -4.61
CA SER A 199 17.13 5.54 -3.16
C SER A 199 18.53 5.34 -2.58
N PHE A 200 19.15 4.18 -2.82
CA PHE A 200 20.50 3.91 -2.34
C PHE A 200 21.56 4.77 -3.04
N GLY A 201 21.39 5.07 -4.33
CA GLY A 201 22.28 5.95 -5.10
C GLY A 201 22.34 7.35 -4.48
N ILE A 202 21.18 7.94 -4.16
CA ILE A 202 21.13 9.23 -3.46
C ILE A 202 21.74 9.09 -2.06
N GLY A 203 21.33 8.09 -1.26
CA GLY A 203 21.86 7.89 0.09
C GLY A 203 23.39 7.73 0.12
N TRP A 204 23.96 7.08 -0.88
CA TRP A 204 25.40 6.91 -1.04
C TRP A 204 26.11 8.21 -1.44
N VAL A 205 25.59 8.92 -2.45
CA VAL A 205 26.17 10.19 -2.93
C VAL A 205 26.13 11.27 -1.84
N VAL A 206 25.06 11.33 -1.06
CA VAL A 206 24.92 12.26 0.08
C VAL A 206 25.97 11.96 1.16
N GLY A 207 26.32 10.69 1.40
CA GLY A 207 27.34 10.32 2.37
C GLY A 207 26.91 10.47 3.84
N SER A 208 25.61 10.62 4.11
CA SER A 208 25.07 10.70 5.46
C SER A 208 24.76 9.31 6.01
N TRP A 209 25.52 8.86 7.01
CA TRP A 209 25.30 7.56 7.66
C TRP A 209 23.90 7.38 8.26
N PRO A 210 23.31 8.35 8.99
CA PRO A 210 21.94 8.22 9.47
C PRO A 210 20.92 7.98 8.35
N LEU A 211 21.03 8.73 7.24
CA LEU A 211 20.17 8.54 6.07
C LEU A 211 20.39 7.17 5.45
N PHE A 212 21.64 6.77 5.19
CA PHE A 212 21.94 5.48 4.60
C PHE A 212 21.39 4.31 5.42
N TRP A 213 21.59 4.33 6.74
CA TRP A 213 21.04 3.30 7.64
C TRP A 213 19.51 3.32 7.67
N ALA A 214 18.87 4.49 7.61
CA ALA A 214 17.42 4.59 7.50
C ALA A 214 16.90 3.85 6.25
N LEU A 215 17.54 4.09 5.10
CA LEU A 215 17.19 3.47 3.83
C LEU A 215 17.48 1.96 3.85
N PHE A 216 18.64 1.55 4.36
CA PHE A 216 19.04 0.15 4.43
C PHE A 216 18.13 -0.68 5.33
N ILE A 217 17.84 -0.21 6.55
CA ILE A 217 16.96 -0.91 7.47
C ILE A 217 15.54 -0.95 6.90
N SER A 218 15.04 0.15 6.32
CA SER A 218 13.72 0.19 5.68
C SER A 218 13.61 -0.78 4.51
N PHE A 219 14.67 -0.91 3.69
CA PHE A 219 14.76 -1.88 2.62
C PHE A 219 14.67 -3.32 3.15
N VAL A 220 15.48 -3.67 4.16
CA VAL A 220 15.47 -5.01 4.77
C VAL A 220 14.11 -5.33 5.37
N LEU A 221 13.52 -4.40 6.15
CA LEU A 221 12.20 -4.60 6.75
C LEU A 221 11.09 -4.71 5.70
N GLY A 222 11.09 -3.86 4.67
CA GLY A 222 10.12 -3.93 3.57
C GLY A 222 10.21 -5.22 2.76
N THR A 223 11.45 -5.70 2.55
CA THR A 223 11.75 -6.99 1.90
C THR A 223 11.23 -8.15 2.73
N ALA A 224 11.65 -8.23 3.99
CA ALA A 224 11.28 -9.30 4.92
C ALA A 224 9.77 -9.33 5.19
N TYR A 225 9.12 -8.16 5.17
CA TYR A 225 7.68 -8.02 5.27
C TYR A 225 6.94 -8.67 4.09
N SER A 226 7.42 -8.49 2.85
CA SER A 226 6.65 -8.80 1.64
C SER A 226 7.01 -10.14 0.97
N ILE A 227 8.29 -10.45 0.83
CA ILE A 227 8.77 -11.57 -0.02
C ILE A 227 8.31 -12.91 0.54
N ASN A 228 7.76 -13.76 -0.34
CA ASN A 228 7.26 -15.08 0.00
C ASN A 228 8.32 -16.19 -0.12
N VAL A 229 9.31 -16.18 0.77
CA VAL A 229 10.33 -17.25 0.90
C VAL A 229 10.45 -17.68 2.38
N PRO A 230 11.05 -18.85 2.70
CA PRO A 230 11.24 -19.28 4.08
C PRO A 230 11.88 -18.19 4.95
N LEU A 231 11.43 -18.07 6.20
CA LEU A 231 11.83 -17.05 7.19
C LEU A 231 11.40 -15.59 6.91
N LEU A 232 10.90 -15.28 5.72
CA LEU A 232 10.36 -13.96 5.36
C LEU A 232 8.82 -13.97 5.38
N ARG A 233 8.21 -13.02 4.66
CA ARG A 233 6.77 -12.73 4.62
C ARG A 233 6.18 -12.44 6.00
N TRP A 234 6.88 -11.61 6.76
CA TRP A 234 6.50 -11.24 8.13
C TRP A 234 5.11 -10.63 8.26
N LYS A 235 4.54 -10.10 7.16
CA LYS A 235 3.13 -9.68 7.10
C LYS A 235 2.12 -10.76 7.53
N ARG A 236 2.49 -12.05 7.46
CA ARG A 236 1.62 -13.16 7.90
C ARG A 236 1.37 -13.18 9.40
N PHE A 237 2.28 -12.60 10.19
CA PHE A 237 2.21 -12.57 11.65
C PHE A 237 1.87 -11.16 12.11
N ALA A 238 0.68 -10.98 12.69
CA ALA A 238 0.15 -9.65 13.01
C ALA A 238 1.09 -8.80 13.90
N VAL A 239 1.72 -9.42 14.91
CA VAL A 239 2.66 -8.72 15.80
C VAL A 239 3.93 -8.29 15.05
N VAL A 240 4.51 -9.17 14.24
CA VAL A 240 5.73 -8.86 13.48
C VAL A 240 5.44 -7.79 12.43
N ALA A 241 4.29 -7.88 11.76
CA ALA A 241 3.80 -6.86 10.83
C ALA A 241 3.69 -5.47 11.49
N ALA A 242 3.10 -5.40 12.69
CA ALA A 242 3.00 -4.17 13.45
C ALA A 242 4.36 -3.63 13.88
N ILE A 243 5.29 -4.49 14.33
CA ILE A 243 6.66 -4.10 14.69
C ILE A 243 7.41 -3.53 13.47
N CYS A 244 7.26 -4.11 12.29
CA CYS A 244 7.89 -3.59 11.07
C CYS A 244 7.42 -2.16 10.75
N ILE A 245 6.11 -1.94 10.82
CA ILE A 245 5.50 -0.64 10.52
C ILE A 245 5.91 0.38 11.60
N LEU A 246 5.90 -0.01 12.88
CA LEU A 246 6.40 0.79 13.99
C LEU A 246 7.86 1.19 13.79
N ALA A 247 8.75 0.21 13.53
CA ALA A 247 10.17 0.46 13.34
C ALA A 247 10.41 1.46 12.21
N VAL A 248 9.76 1.30 11.04
CA VAL A 248 9.92 2.23 9.92
C VAL A 248 9.30 3.59 10.21
N ARG A 249 8.03 3.64 10.61
CA ARG A 249 7.26 4.89 10.66
C ARG A 249 7.47 5.72 11.92
N ALA A 250 7.70 5.09 13.06
CA ALA A 250 7.81 5.79 14.35
C ALA A 250 9.24 5.92 14.85
N VAL A 251 10.12 4.97 14.52
CA VAL A 251 11.50 4.98 15.03
C VAL A 251 12.45 5.53 13.97
N ILE A 252 12.53 4.89 12.80
CA ILE A 252 13.49 5.27 11.75
C ILE A 252 13.20 6.67 11.22
N VAL A 253 11.94 6.98 10.85
CA VAL A 253 11.56 8.31 10.35
C VAL A 253 11.91 9.40 11.37
N GLN A 254 11.66 9.17 12.65
CA GLN A 254 11.90 10.19 13.68
C GLN A 254 13.39 10.33 14.00
N LEU A 255 14.08 9.23 14.29
CA LEU A 255 15.47 9.30 14.76
C LEU A 255 16.46 9.56 13.64
N ALA A 256 16.38 8.79 12.54
CA ALA A 256 17.43 8.81 11.54
C ALA A 256 17.43 10.10 10.70
N PHE A 257 16.24 10.65 10.40
CA PHE A 257 16.13 11.89 9.66
C PHE A 257 16.43 13.12 10.54
N PHE A 258 16.08 13.07 11.83
CA PHE A 258 16.55 14.08 12.79
C PHE A 258 18.09 14.09 12.85
N LEU A 259 18.71 12.91 12.99
CA LEU A 259 20.16 12.78 13.05
C LEU A 259 20.84 13.16 11.73
N HIS A 260 20.20 12.91 10.58
CA HIS A 260 20.67 13.42 9.30
C HIS A 260 20.77 14.95 9.33
N MET A 261 19.71 15.65 9.78
CA MET A 261 19.76 17.10 9.91
C MET A 261 20.77 17.56 10.97
N GLN A 262 20.73 17.00 12.17
CA GLN A 262 21.56 17.44 13.29
C GLN A 262 23.05 17.22 13.02
N THR A 263 23.45 16.01 12.65
CA THR A 263 24.88 15.63 12.58
C THR A 263 25.51 15.85 11.21
N PHE A 264 24.74 15.71 10.13
CA PHE A 264 25.30 15.77 8.78
C PHE A 264 25.07 17.15 8.14
N VAL A 265 23.84 17.67 8.21
CA VAL A 265 23.53 19.01 7.67
C VAL A 265 24.13 20.07 8.58
N PHE A 266 23.68 20.18 9.84
CA PHE A 266 24.13 21.23 10.75
C PHE A 266 25.49 20.98 11.40
N ARG A 267 26.07 19.78 11.25
CA ARG A 267 27.36 19.39 11.86
C ARG A 267 27.40 19.57 13.39
N ARG A 268 26.25 19.38 14.03
CA ARG A 268 26.06 19.44 15.48
C ARG A 268 26.21 18.05 16.11
N PRO A 269 26.55 17.96 17.42
CA PRO A 269 26.54 16.69 18.12
C PRO A 269 25.14 16.06 18.14
N ALA A 270 25.09 14.73 18.18
CA ALA A 270 23.85 13.97 18.27
C ALA A 270 23.22 14.15 19.67
N ILE A 271 22.30 15.11 19.81
CA ILE A 271 21.57 15.37 21.04
C ILE A 271 20.10 15.06 20.80
N PHE A 272 19.54 14.11 21.54
CA PHE A 272 18.12 13.78 21.47
C PHE A 272 17.31 14.79 22.27
N SER A 273 16.60 15.66 21.56
CA SER A 273 15.77 16.69 22.17
C SER A 273 14.50 16.10 22.80
N ARG A 274 13.93 16.77 23.82
CA ARG A 274 12.64 16.37 24.40
C ARG A 274 11.51 16.32 23.36
N PRO A 275 11.40 17.28 22.43
CA PRO A 275 10.42 17.20 21.33
C PRO A 275 10.61 15.97 20.44
N LEU A 276 11.84 15.55 20.17
CA LEU A 276 12.11 14.32 19.40
C LEU A 276 11.61 13.08 20.15
N ILE A 277 11.93 12.95 21.44
CA ILE A 277 11.48 11.83 22.26
C ILE A 277 9.94 11.78 22.31
N PHE A 278 9.29 12.93 22.50
CA PHE A 278 7.85 13.06 22.42
C PHE A 278 7.32 12.60 21.07
N ALA A 279 7.88 13.09 19.97
CA ALA A 279 7.47 12.75 18.62
C ALA A 279 7.63 11.24 18.34
N THR A 280 8.75 10.62 18.73
CA THR A 280 8.96 9.17 18.60
C THR A 280 7.95 8.36 19.39
N ALA A 281 7.70 8.73 20.65
CA ALA A 281 6.73 8.03 21.50
C ALA A 281 5.30 8.19 20.96
N PHE A 282 4.90 9.41 20.62
CA PHE A 282 3.57 9.70 20.12
C PHE A 282 3.30 9.05 18.76
N MET A 283 4.24 9.14 17.81
CA MET A 283 4.10 8.50 16.50
C MET A 283 4.16 6.97 16.57
N SER A 284 4.66 6.38 17.66
CA SER A 284 4.58 4.93 17.89
C SER A 284 3.13 4.47 18.07
N PHE A 285 2.30 5.22 18.78
CA PHE A 285 0.86 4.93 18.91
C PHE A 285 0.17 4.98 17.55
N PHE A 286 0.38 6.05 16.79
CA PHE A 286 -0.15 6.17 15.44
C PHE A 286 0.31 5.05 14.51
N SER A 287 1.57 4.64 14.60
CA SER A 287 2.10 3.58 13.77
C SER A 287 1.45 2.22 14.06
N VAL A 288 1.24 1.89 15.34
CA VAL A 288 0.46 0.70 15.73
C VAL A 288 -0.96 0.79 15.19
N VAL A 289 -1.60 1.96 15.33
CA VAL A 289 -2.96 2.16 14.84
C VAL A 289 -3.02 1.97 13.33
N ILE A 290 -2.14 2.61 12.55
CA ILE A 290 -2.08 2.42 11.09
C ILE A 290 -1.87 0.95 10.73
N ALA A 291 -1.00 0.24 11.46
CA ALA A 291 -0.75 -1.18 11.24
C ALA A 291 -1.98 -2.06 11.48
N LEU A 292 -2.80 -1.74 12.47
CA LEU A 292 -4.05 -2.46 12.76
C LEU A 292 -5.19 -2.03 11.84
N PHE A 293 -5.31 -0.73 11.58
CA PHE A 293 -6.43 -0.14 10.85
C PHE A 293 -6.40 -0.51 9.37
N LYS A 294 -5.21 -0.64 8.77
CA LYS A 294 -5.07 -1.09 7.38
C LYS A 294 -5.67 -2.49 7.17
N ASP A 295 -5.65 -3.34 8.20
CA ASP A 295 -6.14 -4.72 8.14
C ASP A 295 -7.67 -4.80 8.24
N ILE A 296 -8.34 -3.71 8.65
CA ILE A 296 -9.80 -3.67 8.75
C ILE A 296 -10.47 -3.77 7.37
N PRO A 297 -10.22 -2.86 6.41
CA PRO A 297 -10.79 -2.98 5.07
C PRO A 297 -10.23 -4.20 4.29
N ASP A 298 -9.09 -4.75 4.72
CA ASP A 298 -8.41 -5.87 4.07
C ASP A 298 -8.87 -7.26 4.58
N ILE A 299 -9.85 -7.32 5.51
CA ILE A 299 -10.25 -8.55 6.22
C ILE A 299 -10.63 -9.72 5.31
N ASP A 300 -11.29 -9.45 4.18
CA ASP A 300 -11.76 -10.49 3.26
C ASP A 300 -10.59 -11.19 2.57
N GLY A 301 -9.70 -10.41 1.96
CA GLY A 301 -8.49 -10.93 1.31
C GLY A 301 -7.56 -11.59 2.31
N ASP A 302 -7.39 -11.03 3.50
CA ASP A 302 -6.57 -11.66 4.55
C ASP A 302 -7.10 -13.04 4.94
N ARG A 303 -8.43 -13.18 5.11
CA ARG A 303 -9.06 -14.45 5.44
C ARG A 303 -8.89 -15.48 4.32
N ILE A 304 -9.14 -15.10 3.06
CA ILE A 304 -9.05 -16.00 1.90
C ILE A 304 -7.62 -16.53 1.72
N PHE A 305 -6.61 -15.68 1.94
CA PHE A 305 -5.20 -16.03 1.74
C PHE A 305 -4.48 -16.46 3.02
N GLY A 306 -5.22 -16.74 4.10
CA GLY A 306 -4.69 -17.33 5.34
C GLY A 306 -3.80 -16.40 6.17
N ILE A 307 -3.93 -15.08 5.99
CA ILE A 307 -3.24 -14.07 6.82
C ILE A 307 -4.00 -13.94 8.14
N ARG A 308 -3.32 -14.22 9.25
CA ARG A 308 -3.91 -14.18 10.60
C ARG A 308 -3.74 -12.80 11.24
N SER A 309 -4.25 -11.75 10.59
CA SER A 309 -4.25 -10.39 11.12
C SER A 309 -5.10 -10.26 12.40
N PHE A 310 -4.89 -9.20 13.19
CA PHE A 310 -5.68 -8.96 14.38
C PHE A 310 -7.16 -8.80 14.05
N THR A 311 -7.49 -8.14 12.94
CA THR A 311 -8.87 -7.98 12.46
C THR A 311 -9.52 -9.33 12.15
N VAL A 312 -8.80 -10.25 11.50
CA VAL A 312 -9.30 -11.61 11.24
C VAL A 312 -9.52 -12.40 12.54
N ARG A 313 -8.64 -12.24 13.54
CA ARG A 313 -8.68 -13.01 14.80
C ARG A 313 -9.68 -12.46 15.84
N LEU A 314 -9.76 -11.15 15.99
CA LEU A 314 -10.55 -10.48 17.03
C LEU A 314 -11.87 -9.92 16.50
N GLY A 315 -11.98 -9.76 15.18
CA GLY A 315 -13.11 -9.13 14.53
C GLY A 315 -12.92 -7.63 14.33
N GLN A 316 -13.47 -7.15 13.22
CA GLN A 316 -13.35 -5.76 12.77
C GLN A 316 -13.83 -4.73 13.80
N GLN A 317 -15.00 -4.93 14.42
CA GLN A 317 -15.55 -3.95 15.37
C GLN A 317 -14.67 -3.79 16.60
N ARG A 318 -14.10 -4.88 17.12
CA ARG A 318 -13.21 -4.82 18.29
C ARG A 318 -11.91 -4.09 17.94
N VAL A 319 -11.28 -4.44 16.81
CA VAL A 319 -10.03 -3.80 16.39
C VAL A 319 -10.24 -2.30 16.08
N PHE A 320 -11.36 -1.94 15.45
CA PHE A 320 -11.73 -0.55 15.23
C PHE A 320 -11.71 0.24 16.55
N TRP A 321 -12.49 -0.20 17.55
CA TRP A 321 -12.57 0.52 18.82
C TRP A 321 -11.26 0.51 19.61
N ILE A 322 -10.47 -0.57 19.55
CA ILE A 322 -9.11 -0.59 20.12
C ILE A 322 -8.26 0.52 19.51
N CYS A 323 -8.28 0.68 18.18
CA CYS A 323 -7.56 1.75 17.50
C CYS A 323 -8.02 3.15 17.93
N ILE A 324 -9.35 3.37 18.03
CA ILE A 324 -9.89 4.66 18.48
C ILE A 324 -9.43 4.96 19.91
N TYR A 325 -9.62 4.04 20.86
CA TYR A 325 -9.18 4.25 22.25
C TYR A 325 -7.68 4.47 22.37
N LEU A 326 -6.87 3.79 21.54
CA LEU A 326 -5.43 3.98 21.53
C LEU A 326 -5.03 5.38 21.07
N LEU A 327 -5.70 5.93 20.04
CA LEU A 327 -5.48 7.30 19.59
C LEU A 327 -5.99 8.33 20.60
N GLU A 328 -7.19 8.15 21.17
CA GLU A 328 -7.72 9.03 22.22
C GLU A 328 -6.78 9.08 23.43
N MET A 329 -6.21 7.95 23.82
CA MET A 329 -5.21 7.88 24.89
C MET A 329 -3.93 8.62 24.50
N ALA A 330 -3.43 8.42 23.28
CA ALA A 330 -2.26 9.15 22.80
C ALA A 330 -2.49 10.67 22.83
N TYR A 331 -3.67 11.14 22.39
CA TYR A 331 -4.07 12.54 22.46
C TYR A 331 -4.17 13.07 23.89
N ALA A 332 -4.76 12.30 24.80
CA ALA A 332 -4.82 12.65 26.21
C ALA A 332 -3.41 12.82 26.80
N VAL A 333 -2.50 11.88 26.53
CA VAL A 333 -1.10 11.96 26.95
C VAL A 333 -0.41 13.21 26.36
N ALA A 334 -0.62 13.49 25.07
CA ALA A 334 -0.07 14.68 24.42
C ALA A 334 -0.58 15.99 25.06
N MET A 335 -1.86 16.07 25.41
CA MET A 335 -2.41 17.23 26.12
C MET A 335 -1.81 17.39 27.52
N VAL A 336 -1.61 16.29 28.27
CA VAL A 336 -0.97 16.35 29.59
C VAL A 336 0.48 16.83 29.47
N ILE A 337 1.25 16.28 28.54
CA ILE A 337 2.63 16.70 28.28
C ILE A 337 2.68 18.17 27.85
N GLY A 338 1.84 18.58 26.90
CA GLY A 338 1.75 19.97 26.45
C GLY A 338 1.35 20.93 27.57
N GLY A 339 0.43 20.52 28.44
CA GLY A 339 0.00 21.27 29.63
C GLY A 339 1.13 21.54 30.62
N SER A 340 2.14 20.66 30.66
CA SER A 340 3.33 20.79 31.51
C SER A 340 4.42 21.72 30.94
N SER A 341 4.31 22.17 29.68
CA SER A 341 5.27 23.10 29.09
C SER A 341 5.30 24.43 29.84
N SER A 342 6.48 25.02 30.03
CA SER A 342 6.63 26.38 30.56
C SER A 342 6.29 27.44 29.51
N CYS A 343 6.29 27.06 28.24
CA CYS A 343 6.08 27.96 27.12
C CYS A 343 4.58 28.11 26.81
N LEU A 344 4.01 29.30 27.04
CA LEU A 344 2.55 29.51 26.92
C LEU A 344 2.03 29.23 25.51
N TRP A 345 2.74 29.68 24.47
CA TRP A 345 2.29 29.47 23.09
C TRP A 345 2.31 27.97 22.72
N SER A 346 3.38 27.26 23.09
CA SER A 346 3.49 25.82 22.83
C SER A 346 2.41 25.05 23.60
N LYS A 347 2.22 25.38 24.88
CA LYS A 347 1.14 24.84 25.72
C LYS A 347 -0.23 25.00 25.06
N CYS A 348 -0.60 26.20 24.65
CA CYS A 348 -1.89 26.47 24.01
C CYS A 348 -2.05 25.66 22.72
N ILE A 349 -1.04 25.67 21.84
CA ILE A 349 -1.08 24.94 20.57
C ILE A 349 -1.16 23.43 20.79
N THR A 350 -0.34 22.86 21.68
CA THR A 350 -0.32 21.43 21.94
C THR A 350 -1.64 20.98 22.59
N VAL A 351 -2.12 21.67 23.62
CA VAL A 351 -3.35 21.26 24.31
C VAL A 351 -4.57 21.42 23.41
N LEU A 352 -4.76 22.60 22.79
CA LEU A 352 -5.92 22.85 21.93
C LEU A 352 -5.87 22.04 20.64
N GLY A 353 -4.70 21.93 20.01
CA GLY A 353 -4.50 21.18 18.77
C GLY A 353 -4.88 19.70 18.94
N HIS A 354 -4.28 19.02 19.91
CA HIS A 354 -4.57 17.60 20.16
C HIS A 354 -6.01 17.40 20.69
N GLY A 355 -6.54 18.36 21.48
CA GLY A 355 -7.94 18.32 21.93
C GLY A 355 -8.95 18.41 20.78
N VAL A 356 -8.69 19.28 19.79
CA VAL A 356 -9.51 19.38 18.58
C VAL A 356 -9.44 18.08 17.77
N LEU A 357 -8.24 17.54 17.55
CA LEU A 357 -8.06 16.30 16.79
C LEU A 357 -8.73 15.09 17.46
N ALA A 358 -8.62 14.98 18.79
CA ALA A 358 -9.34 13.98 19.58
C ALA A 358 -10.86 14.11 19.43
N SER A 359 -11.39 15.33 19.59
CA SER A 359 -12.83 15.57 19.46
C SER A 359 -13.35 15.23 18.05
N VAL A 360 -12.60 15.59 17.01
CA VAL A 360 -12.93 15.28 15.61
C VAL A 360 -12.86 13.77 15.34
N LEU A 361 -11.84 13.07 15.86
CA LEU A 361 -11.71 11.61 15.79
C LEU A 361 -12.92 10.92 16.41
N TRP A 362 -13.24 11.27 17.65
CA TRP A 362 -14.33 10.68 18.42
C TRP A 362 -15.69 10.85 17.74
N ASN A 363 -15.98 12.06 17.26
CA ASN A 363 -17.24 12.39 16.59
C ASN A 363 -17.39 11.61 15.28
N HIS A 364 -16.34 11.57 14.45
CA HIS A 364 -16.36 10.77 13.23
C HIS A 364 -16.50 9.27 13.53
N ALA A 365 -15.78 8.75 14.54
CA ALA A 365 -15.79 7.34 14.89
C ALA A 365 -17.18 6.85 15.32
N ARG A 366 -17.92 7.65 16.10
CA ARG A 366 -19.28 7.33 16.56
C ARG A 366 -20.30 7.24 15.42
N SER A 367 -20.11 8.04 14.38
CA SER A 367 -21.02 8.10 13.23
C SER A 367 -20.75 7.04 12.15
N LEU A 368 -19.67 6.26 12.29
CA LEU A 368 -19.20 5.36 11.24
C LEU A 368 -20.05 4.08 11.16
N ASP A 369 -20.57 3.79 9.96
CA ASP A 369 -21.15 2.48 9.66
C ASP A 369 -20.05 1.44 9.39
N LEU A 370 -19.81 0.58 10.38
CA LEU A 370 -18.87 -0.54 10.26
C LEU A 370 -19.37 -1.68 9.36
N LYS A 371 -20.56 -1.63 8.77
CA LYS A 371 -20.97 -2.62 7.75
C LYS A 371 -20.52 -2.22 6.34
N SER A 372 -20.28 -0.94 6.12
CA SER A 372 -19.88 -0.41 4.82
C SER A 372 -18.36 -0.42 4.64
N LYS A 373 -17.86 -1.28 3.74
CA LYS A 373 -16.43 -1.34 3.36
C LYS A 373 -15.92 0.01 2.83
N ALA A 374 -16.76 0.74 2.09
CA ALA A 374 -16.44 2.06 1.59
C ALA A 374 -16.27 3.08 2.73
N ALA A 375 -17.18 3.05 3.72
CA ALA A 375 -17.09 3.93 4.89
C ALA A 375 -15.82 3.66 5.71
N ILE A 376 -15.50 2.39 5.95
CA ILE A 376 -14.27 1.97 6.65
C ILE A 376 -13.02 2.41 5.90
N THR A 377 -12.99 2.23 4.58
CA THR A 377 -11.85 2.63 3.75
C THR A 377 -11.67 4.15 3.75
N SER A 378 -12.78 4.91 3.70
CA SER A 378 -12.76 6.36 3.84
C SER A 378 -12.25 6.79 5.21
N PHE A 379 -12.69 6.11 6.28
CA PHE A 379 -12.23 6.37 7.63
C PHE A 379 -10.75 6.04 7.83
N TYR A 380 -10.24 4.97 7.21
CA TYR A 380 -8.81 4.66 7.19
C TYR A 380 -8.01 5.80 6.54
N MET A 381 -8.49 6.38 5.44
CA MET A 381 -7.85 7.56 4.84
C MET A 381 -7.97 8.80 5.74
N PHE A 382 -9.03 8.92 6.53
CA PHE A 382 -9.17 9.97 7.54
C PHE A 382 -8.15 9.80 8.69
N ILE A 383 -7.85 8.58 9.15
CA ILE A 383 -6.76 8.33 10.11
C ILE A 383 -5.41 8.81 9.55
N TRP A 384 -5.15 8.61 8.26
CA TRP A 384 -3.96 9.18 7.60
C TRP A 384 -3.95 10.71 7.60
N LYS A 385 -5.10 11.36 7.45
CA LYS A 385 -5.19 12.84 7.54
C LYS A 385 -4.88 13.33 8.96
N LEU A 386 -5.35 12.62 9.98
CA LEU A 386 -4.97 12.91 11.37
C LEU A 386 -3.46 12.76 11.55
N PHE A 387 -2.89 11.66 11.08
CA PHE A 387 -1.44 11.44 11.09
C PHE A 387 -0.65 12.56 10.40
N TYR A 388 -1.16 13.14 9.31
CA TYR A 388 -0.55 14.32 8.69
C TYR A 388 -0.65 15.56 9.57
N ALA A 389 -1.81 15.78 10.19
CA ALA A 389 -2.03 16.90 11.11
C ALA A 389 -1.02 16.88 12.27
N GLU A 390 -0.70 15.70 12.80
CA GLU A 390 0.30 15.55 13.85
C GLU A 390 1.67 16.07 13.44
N TYR A 391 2.09 15.82 12.20
CA TYR A 391 3.37 16.31 11.71
C TYR A 391 3.43 17.84 11.57
N PHE A 392 2.28 18.53 11.51
CA PHE A 392 2.24 19.98 11.63
C PHE A 392 2.30 20.46 13.08
N LEU A 393 1.77 19.68 14.03
CA LEU A 393 1.76 20.04 15.46
C LEU A 393 3.08 19.73 16.18
N ILE A 394 3.72 18.60 15.85
CA ILE A 394 4.94 18.12 16.52
C ILE A 394 6.06 19.17 16.59
N PRO A 395 6.38 19.93 15.51
CA PRO A 395 7.43 20.96 15.56
C PRO A 395 7.15 22.12 16.52
N LEU A 396 5.90 22.27 16.94
CA LEU A 396 5.43 23.34 17.82
C LEU A 396 5.44 22.93 19.30
N VAL A 397 5.79 21.68 19.62
CA VAL A 397 5.93 21.18 20.99
C VAL A 397 7.29 21.56 21.54
N ARG A 398 7.32 22.32 22.65
CA ARG A 398 8.54 22.86 23.27
C ARG A 398 8.64 22.54 24.76
#